data_AF-A0A1C2AYX9-F1
#
_entry.id   AF-A0A1C2AYX9-F1
#
_cell.length_a   1.000
_cell.length_b   1.000
_cell.length_c   1.000
_cell.angle_alpha   90.00
_cell.angle_beta   90.00
_cell.angle_gamma   90.00
#
_symmetry.space_group_name_H-M   'P 1'
#
loop_
_entity.id
_entity.type
_entity.pdbx_description
1 polymer ?
#
loop_
_entity_poly.entity_id
_entity_poly.type
_entity_poly.pdbx_seq_one_letter_code
_entity_poly.pdbx_strand_id
1 'polypeptide(L)' 'MLRERIQASNYSFLDKLKSIDYLLILLILAIGSISVFAIYSTEGGKFSFYTKNHIIRLSVFFSLFLVLSFVRVSTWYKNA' A
#
# COMPACT_ATOMS: atom_id res chain seq x y z
N MET A 1 18.01 13.50 -27.18
CA MET A 1 17.76 12.05 -27.03
C MET A 1 17.52 11.61 -25.57
N LEU A 2 18.42 11.84 -24.59
CA LEU A 2 18.15 11.50 -23.17
C LEU A 2 17.05 12.36 -22.52
N ARG A 3 17.00 13.66 -22.83
CA ARG A 3 15.96 14.58 -22.33
C ARG A 3 14.55 14.26 -22.86
N GLU A 4 14.45 13.76 -24.09
CA GLU A 4 13.16 13.36 -24.67
C GLU A 4 12.61 12.08 -24.04
N ARG A 5 13.46 11.13 -23.62
CA ARG A 5 13.01 9.97 -22.83
C ARG A 5 12.43 10.37 -21.46
N ILE A 6 12.90 11.48 -20.89
CA ILE A 6 12.41 12.02 -19.61
C ILE A 6 11.11 12.81 -19.80
N GLN A 7 10.93 13.49 -20.94
CA GLN A 7 9.72 14.27 -21.25
C GLN A 7 8.60 13.50 -21.97
N ALA A 8 8.90 12.40 -22.65
CA ALA A 8 7.95 11.65 -23.49
C ALA A 8 7.25 10.50 -22.75
N SER A 9 7.03 10.62 -21.46
CA SER A 9 6.15 9.69 -20.76
C SER A 9 4.85 10.42 -20.40
N ASN A 10 3.94 10.40 -21.36
CA ASN A 10 2.52 10.43 -21.05
C ASN A 10 2.21 9.13 -20.26
N TYR A 11 2.72 9.00 -19.03
CA TYR A 11 2.40 7.90 -18.14
C TYR A 11 0.90 8.00 -17.88
N SER A 12 0.13 7.18 -18.59
CA SER A 12 -1.29 7.06 -18.33
C SER A 12 -1.48 6.51 -16.93
N PHE A 13 -2.63 6.78 -16.31
CA PHE A 13 -3.01 6.17 -15.04
C PHE A 13 -2.86 4.64 -15.07
N LEU A 14 -3.13 4.03 -16.24
CA LEU A 14 -2.98 2.59 -16.46
C LEU A 14 -1.53 2.12 -16.48
N ASP A 15 -0.59 2.91 -17.01
CA ASP A 15 0.82 2.57 -17.00
C ASP A 15 1.38 2.63 -15.58
N LYS A 16 0.90 3.60 -14.78
CA LYS A 16 1.24 3.67 -13.37
C LYS A 16 0.68 2.49 -12.58
N LEU A 17 -0.56 2.07 -12.85
CA LEU A 17 -1.16 0.89 -12.24
C LEU A 17 -0.35 -0.38 -12.55
N LYS A 18 0.08 -0.58 -13.81
CA LYS A 18 0.93 -1.71 -14.19
C LYS A 18 2.31 -1.69 -13.54
N SER A 19 2.82 -0.52 -13.20
CA SER A 19 4.14 -0.36 -12.56
C SER A 19 4.14 -0.58 -11.04
N ILE A 20 2.98 -0.84 -10.44
CA ILE A 20 2.87 -1.12 -9.00
C ILE A 20 3.60 -2.42 -8.66
N ASP A 21 4.33 -2.41 -7.54
CA ASP A 21 4.92 -3.61 -6.97
C ASP A 21 3.86 -4.48 -6.29
N TYR A 22 3.29 -5.41 -7.07
CA TYR A 22 2.28 -6.35 -6.58
C TYR A 22 2.84 -7.36 -5.57
N LEU A 23 4.14 -7.66 -5.62
CA LEU A 23 4.78 -8.57 -4.66
C LEU A 23 4.85 -7.88 -3.29
N LEU A 24 5.23 -6.61 -3.24
CA LEU A 24 5.20 -5.82 -1.99
C LEU A 24 3.79 -5.76 -1.40
N ILE A 25 2.76 -5.52 -2.22
CA ILE A 25 1.36 -5.53 -1.77
C ILE A 25 1.00 -6.89 -1.16
N LEU A 26 1.34 -7.98 -1.85
CA LEU A 26 1.06 -9.33 -1.38
C LEU A 26 1.76 -9.62 -0.05
N LEU A 27 3.03 -9.23 0.10
CA LEU A 27 3.78 -9.39 1.35
C LEU A 27 3.16 -8.62 2.51
N ILE A 28 2.76 -7.37 2.29
CA ILE A 28 2.09 -6.56 3.33
C ILE A 28 0.77 -7.21 3.75
N LEU A 29 -0.03 -7.68 2.79
CA LEU A 29 -1.30 -8.36 3.08
C LEU A 29 -1.09 -9.69 3.80
N ALA A 30 -0.07 -10.47 3.42
CA ALA A 30 0.26 -11.73 4.07
C ALA A 30 0.65 -11.50 5.54
N ILE A 31 1.57 -10.57 5.80
CA ILE A 31 2.01 -10.23 7.17
C ILE A 31 0.84 -9.67 7.98
N GLY A 32 0.05 -8.77 7.40
CA GLY A 32 -1.14 -8.21 8.05
C GLY A 32 -2.16 -9.28 8.41
N SER A 33 -2.41 -10.24 7.51
CA SER A 33 -3.34 -11.35 7.75
C SER A 33 -2.85 -12.27 8.86
N ILE A 34 -1.56 -12.63 8.86
CA ILE A 34 -0.95 -13.40 9.96
C ILE A 34 -1.10 -12.66 11.29
N SER A 35 -0.92 -11.34 11.30
CA SER A 35 -1.11 -10.53 12.51
C SER A 35 -2.55 -10.54 13.01
N VAL A 36 -3.54 -10.40 12.12
CA VAL A 36 -4.96 -10.53 12.47
C VAL A 36 -5.25 -11.91 13.07
N PHE A 37 -4.75 -12.99 12.46
CA PHE A 37 -4.93 -14.34 12.98
C PHE A 37 -4.26 -14.57 14.34
N ALA A 38 -3.08 -13.99 14.57
CA ALA A 38 -2.40 -14.07 15.86
C ALA A 38 -3.22 -13.40 16.99
N ILE A 39 -3.80 -12.23 16.71
CA ILE A 39 -4.65 -11.51 17.68
C ILE A 39 -5.97 -12.26 17.89
N TYR A 40 -6.61 -12.72 16.82
CA TYR A 40 -7.86 -13.50 16.89
C TYR A 40 -7.68 -14.78 17.72
N SER A 41 -6.55 -15.47 17.54
CA SER A 41 -6.19 -16.64 18.35
C SER A 41 -6.04 -16.28 19.83
N THR A 42 -5.38 -15.15 20.12
CA THR A 42 -5.20 -14.64 21.50
C THR A 42 -6.53 -14.25 22.15
N GLU A 43 -7.50 -13.77 21.37
CA GLU A 43 -8.86 -13.44 21.83
C GLU A 43 -9.79 -14.68 21.92
N GLY A 44 -9.24 -15.89 21.86
CA GLY A 44 -10.00 -17.14 21.98
C GLY A 44 -10.91 -17.42 20.80
N GLY A 45 -10.53 -16.96 19.61
CA GLY A 45 -11.31 -17.12 18.39
C GLY A 45 -12.55 -16.23 18.33
N LYS A 46 -12.54 -15.09 19.03
CA LYS A 46 -13.61 -14.10 18.97
C LYS A 46 -13.11 -12.88 18.22
N PHE A 47 -13.92 -12.37 17.29
CA PHE A 47 -13.72 -11.04 16.71
C PHE A 47 -14.13 -9.98 17.74
N SER A 48 -13.39 -9.86 18.84
CA SER A 48 -13.62 -8.83 19.86
C SER A 48 -12.84 -7.55 19.53
N PHE A 49 -12.73 -6.66 20.51
CA PHE A 49 -12.27 -5.30 20.31
C PHE A 49 -10.89 -5.22 19.64
N TYR A 50 -9.93 -6.07 20.04
CA TYR A 50 -8.56 -5.97 19.53
C TYR A 50 -8.45 -6.45 18.08
N THR A 51 -9.06 -7.58 17.73
CA THR A 51 -9.09 -8.08 16.34
C THR A 51 -9.80 -7.10 15.42
N LYS A 52 -10.99 -6.60 15.82
CA LYS A 52 -11.74 -5.61 15.01
C LYS A 52 -10.93 -4.34 14.81
N ASN A 53 -10.36 -3.78 15.88
CA ASN A 53 -9.56 -2.57 15.78
C ASN A 53 -8.28 -2.78 14.95
N HIS A 54 -7.66 -3.96 15.05
CA HIS A 54 -6.50 -4.29 14.22
C HIS A 54 -6.85 -4.38 12.74
N ILE A 55 -7.97 -5.01 12.39
CA ILE A 55 -8.48 -5.04 11.01
C ILE A 55 -8.72 -3.61 10.49
N ILE A 56 -9.40 -2.76 11.27
CA ILE A 56 -9.65 -1.37 10.88
C ILE A 56 -8.34 -0.62 10.64
N ARG A 57 -7.37 -0.73 11.55
CA ARG A 57 -6.05 -0.10 11.40
C ARG A 57 -5.34 -0.61 10.16
N LEU A 58 -5.30 -1.93 9.95
CA LEU A 58 -4.70 -2.54 8.76
C LEU A 58 -5.35 -1.99 7.49
N SER A 59 -6.67 -1.98 7.40
CA SER A 59 -7.40 -1.45 6.25
C SER A 59 -7.11 0.03 6.00
N VAL A 60 -7.17 0.88 7.04
CA VAL A 60 -6.93 2.33 6.91
C VAL A 60 -5.50 2.63 6.47
N PHE A 61 -4.50 2.03 7.12
CA PHE A 61 -3.10 2.28 6.75
C PHE A 61 -2.72 1.66 5.41
N PHE A 62 -3.28 0.50 5.07
CA PHE A 62 -3.06 -0.12 3.77
C PHE A 62 -3.70 0.70 2.63
N SER A 63 -4.92 1.20 2.81
CA SER A 63 -5.54 2.13 1.86
C SER A 63 -4.75 3.43 1.72
N LEU A 64 -4.24 3.99 2.83
CA LEU A 64 -3.36 5.17 2.79
C LEU A 64 -2.08 4.88 2.00
N PHE A 65 -1.44 3.73 2.23
CA PHE A 65 -0.28 3.27 1.46
C PHE A 65 -0.58 3.21 -0.04
N LEU A 66 -1.72 2.61 -0.42
CA LEU A 66 -2.14 2.54 -1.83
C LEU A 66 -2.33 3.94 -2.41
N VAL A 67 -3.05 4.85 -1.75
CA VAL A 67 -3.26 6.23 -2.23
C VAL A 67 -1.92 6.97 -2.39
N LEU A 68 -1.03 6.86 -1.40
CA LEU A 68 0.29 7.50 -1.45
C LEU A 68 1.18 6.92 -2.55
N SER A 69 1.02 5.66 -2.94
CA SER A 69 1.78 5.06 -4.05
C SER A 69 1.51 5.75 -5.40
N PHE A 70 0.34 6.40 -5.55
CA PHE A 70 0.02 7.18 -6.74
C PHE A 70 0.63 8.59 -6.73
N VAL A 71 1.13 9.08 -5.60
CA VAL A 71 1.88 10.34 -5.53
C VAL A 71 3.19 10.18 -6.30
N ARG A 72 3.56 11.17 -7.13
CA ARG A 72 4.85 11.13 -7.85
C ARG A 72 5.99 11.46 -6.89
N VAL A 73 7.10 10.74 -7.01
CA VAL A 73 8.32 11.00 -6.23
C VAL A 73 8.78 12.45 -6.41
N SER A 74 8.69 12.99 -7.63
CA SER A 74 9.03 14.40 -7.93
C SER A 74 8.21 15.43 -7.16
N THR A 75 7.01 15.09 -6.66
CA THR A 75 6.23 16.00 -5.80
C THR A 75 6.97 16.32 -4.52
N TRP A 76 7.72 15.36 -3.96
CA TRP A 76 8.46 15.52 -2.72
C TRP A 76 9.77 16.29 -2.91
N TYR A 77 10.42 16.12 -4.05
CA TYR A 77 11.69 16.79 -4.37
C TYR A 77 11.53 18.14 -5.08
N LYS A 78 10.31 18.63 -5.31
CA LYS A 78 10.08 19.90 -6.03
C LYS A 78 10.62 21.13 -5.29
N ASN A 79 10.82 21.04 -3.98
CA ASN A 79 11.26 22.14 -3.12
C ASN A 79 12.52 21.77 -2.31
N ALA A 80 13.20 20.68 -2.68
CA ALA A 80 14.42 20.21 -2.01
C ALA A 80 15.67 20.81 -2.66
#